data_AF-A0A7J3J684-F1
#
_entry.id   AF-A0A7J3J684-F1
#
_cell.length_a   1.000
_cell.length_b   1.000
_cell.length_c   1.000
_cell.angle_alpha   90.00
_cell.angle_beta   90.00
_cell.angle_gamma   90.00
#
_symmetry.space_group_name_H-M   'P 1'
#
loop_
_entity.id
_entity.type
_entity.pdbx_description
1 polymer ?
#
loop_
_entity_poly.entity_id
_entity_poly.type
_entity_poly.pdbx_seq_one_letter_code
_entity_poly.pdbx_strand_id
1 'polypeptide(L)'
;MVKAPAGHTVKIADTFAEMFPLWAGRVLITADNEKWALTAAEVATGCATSVIMAPAEAGIEGLVPKEKTPDGRVGALIQIYNRSRFELKTQMMLRIGQCIMTCPTT
;
A
#
# COMPACT_ATOMS: atom_id res chain seq x y z
N MET A 1 -23.37 -19.74 13.84
CA MET A 1 -24.04 -18.46 13.51
C MET A 1 -23.28 -17.36 14.20
N VAL A 2 -22.85 -16.33 13.48
CA VAL A 2 -22.13 -15.18 14.02
C VAL A 2 -22.98 -13.94 13.79
N LYS A 3 -23.13 -13.11 14.83
CA LYS A 3 -23.86 -11.85 14.75
C LYS A 3 -22.88 -10.74 14.33
N ALA A 4 -23.11 -10.15 13.17
CA ALA A 4 -22.31 -9.04 12.66
C ALA A 4 -22.58 -7.76 13.49
N PRO A 5 -21.63 -6.81 13.54
CA PRO A 5 -21.83 -5.50 14.18
C PRO A 5 -23.04 -4.73 13.63
N ALA A 6 -23.37 -4.93 12.35
CA ALA A 6 -24.56 -4.38 11.70
C ALA A 6 -25.89 -5.07 12.11
N GLY A 7 -25.86 -6.04 13.03
CA GLY A 7 -27.04 -6.71 13.58
C GLY A 7 -27.51 -7.95 12.82
N HIS A 8 -27.00 -8.19 11.61
CA HIS A 8 -27.32 -9.39 10.82
C HIS A 8 -26.70 -10.66 11.43
N THR A 9 -27.40 -11.79 11.30
CA THR A 9 -26.86 -13.10 11.70
C THR A 9 -26.49 -13.89 10.45
N VAL A 10 -25.24 -14.32 10.35
CA VAL A 10 -24.72 -15.06 9.20
C VAL A 10 -24.09 -16.39 9.64
N LYS A 11 -24.09 -17.36 8.74
CA LYS A 11 -23.34 -18.60 8.92
C LYS A 11 -21.93 -18.39 8.36
N ILE A 12 -20.92 -18.52 9.22
CA ILE A 12 -19.52 -18.60 8.77
C ILE A 12 -19.27 -20.04 8.36
N ALA A 13 -18.74 -20.23 7.14
CA ALA A 13 -18.33 -21.53 6.67
C ALA A 13 -17.12 -22.01 7.48
N ASP A 14 -17.16 -23.27 7.92
CA ASP A 14 -16.01 -23.92 8.56
C ASP A 14 -15.02 -24.36 7.47
N THR A 15 -14.18 -23.42 7.05
CA THR A 15 -13.20 -23.55 5.97
C THR A 15 -12.02 -22.64 6.26
N PHE A 16 -10.98 -22.71 5.44
CA PHE A 16 -9.78 -21.89 5.55
C PHE A 16 -9.54 -21.05 4.30
N ALA A 17 -8.66 -20.05 4.43
CA ALA A 17 -8.08 -19.31 3.31
C ALA A 17 -6.62 -19.72 3.16
N GLU A 18 -6.20 -20.09 1.95
CA GLU A 18 -4.82 -20.41 1.64
C GLU A 18 -4.11 -19.16 1.10
N MET A 19 -2.95 -18.84 1.67
CA MET A 19 -2.16 -17.67 1.29
C MET A 19 -0.82 -18.10 0.70
N PHE A 20 -0.27 -17.27 -0.19
CA PHE A 20 0.98 -17.52 -0.86
C PHE A 20 2.06 -16.54 -0.38
N PRO A 21 3.32 -16.97 -0.24
CA PRO A 21 4.39 -16.08 0.17
C PRO A 21 4.73 -15.08 -0.94
N LEU A 22 4.81 -13.80 -0.56
CA LEU A 22 5.29 -12.71 -1.41
C LEU A 22 6.37 -11.92 -0.66
N TRP A 23 7.28 -11.30 -1.41
CA TRP A 23 8.17 -10.28 -0.88
C TRP A 23 7.41 -8.97 -0.74
N ALA A 24 7.60 -8.28 0.37
CA ALA A 24 6.94 -7.01 0.67
C ALA A 24 7.96 -5.88 0.89
N GLY A 25 7.69 -4.72 0.29
CA GLY A 25 8.31 -3.45 0.60
C GLY A 25 7.28 -2.52 1.22
N ARG A 26 7.63 -1.89 2.33
CA ARG A 26 6.77 -0.91 3.03
C ARG A 26 7.44 0.45 3.00
N VAL A 27 6.76 1.44 2.43
CA VAL A 27 7.34 2.76 2.16
C VAL A 27 6.48 3.82 2.84
N LEU A 28 7.12 4.71 3.61
CA LEU A 28 6.51 5.93 4.13
C LEU A 28 6.80 7.06 3.15
N ILE A 29 5.75 7.70 2.65
CA ILE A 29 5.81 8.90 1.81
C ILE A 29 5.34 10.06 2.68
N THR A 30 6.17 11.08 2.89
CA THR A 30 5.78 12.30 3.59
C THR A 30 5.55 13.42 2.59
N ALA A 31 4.69 14.39 2.91
CA ALA A 31 4.41 15.54 2.07
C ALA A 31 3.92 16.73 2.90
N ASP A 32 3.84 17.93 2.31
CA ASP A 32 3.42 19.14 3.03
C ASP A 32 2.00 19.05 3.61
N ASN A 33 1.13 18.25 3.01
CA ASN A 33 -0.22 18.00 3.50
C ASN A 33 -0.74 16.63 3.04
N GLU A 34 -1.88 16.24 3.61
CA GLU A 34 -2.55 14.97 3.32
C GLU A 34 -2.86 14.78 1.83
N LYS A 35 -3.28 15.85 1.13
CA LYS A 35 -3.60 15.78 -0.30
C LYS A 35 -2.39 15.35 -1.13
N TRP A 36 -1.20 15.91 -0.87
CA TRP A 36 0.00 15.55 -1.63
C TRP A 36 0.54 14.17 -1.24
N ALA A 37 0.48 13.80 0.05
CA ALA A 37 0.86 12.46 0.50
C ALA A 37 -0.03 11.39 -0.15
N LEU A 38 -1.35 11.61 -0.19
CA LEU A 38 -2.29 10.70 -0.85
C LEU A 38 -2.11 10.67 -2.35
N THR A 39 -1.92 11.82 -3.02
CA THR A 39 -1.64 11.85 -4.47
C THR A 39 -0.45 10.98 -4.83
N ALA A 40 0.66 11.12 -4.10
CA ALA A 40 1.86 10.31 -4.32
C ALA A 40 1.59 8.82 -4.08
N ALA A 41 0.87 8.48 -3.00
CA ALA A 41 0.53 7.12 -2.65
C ALA A 41 -0.41 6.45 -3.68
N GLU A 42 -1.45 7.15 -4.13
CA GLU A 42 -2.40 6.67 -5.14
C GLU A 42 -1.71 6.40 -6.48
N VAL A 43 -0.89 7.34 -6.97
CA VAL A 43 -0.18 7.17 -8.25
C VAL A 43 0.86 6.05 -8.14
N ALA A 44 1.61 5.98 -7.03
CA ALA A 44 2.62 4.93 -6.80
C ALA A 44 2.01 3.53 -6.66
N THR A 45 0.76 3.43 -6.18
CA THR A 45 0.04 2.15 -6.00
C THR A 45 -0.92 1.84 -7.16
N GLY A 46 -1.03 2.72 -8.16
CA GLY A 46 -1.80 2.51 -9.38
C GLY A 46 -1.24 1.38 -10.27
N CYS A 47 -2.11 0.76 -11.08
CA CYS A 47 -1.76 -0.39 -11.93
C CYS A 47 -1.01 -1.49 -11.16
N ALA A 48 -1.58 -1.92 -10.02
CA ALA A 48 -0.92 -2.87 -9.12
C ALA A 48 -1.92 -3.77 -8.36
N THR A 49 -2.92 -4.32 -9.06
CA THR A 49 -3.99 -5.10 -8.40
C THR A 49 -3.63 -6.56 -8.17
N SER A 50 -2.96 -7.21 -9.11
CA SER A 50 -2.55 -8.61 -8.98
C SER A 50 -1.28 -8.92 -9.77
N VAL A 51 -0.31 -9.60 -9.15
CA VAL A 51 0.95 -10.02 -9.80
C VAL A 51 0.74 -11.09 -10.89
N ILE A 52 -0.50 -11.54 -11.11
CA ILE A 52 -0.85 -12.37 -12.26
C ILE A 52 -0.59 -11.62 -13.57
N MET A 53 -0.86 -10.32 -13.63
CA MET A 53 -0.68 -9.52 -14.85
C MET A 53 -0.31 -8.04 -14.61
N ALA A 54 -0.52 -7.52 -13.39
CA ALA A 54 0.01 -6.22 -13.01
C ALA A 54 1.52 -6.34 -12.70
N PRO A 55 2.31 -5.25 -12.89
CA PRO A 55 3.75 -5.28 -12.61
C PRO A 55 4.11 -5.55 -11.13
N ALA A 56 3.19 -5.23 -10.21
CA ALA A 56 3.30 -5.47 -8.78
C ALA A 56 1.88 -5.63 -8.18
N GLU A 57 1.80 -6.05 -6.93
CA GLU A 57 0.63 -5.79 -6.08
C GLU A 57 0.97 -4.61 -5.17
N ALA A 58 0.10 -3.61 -5.04
CA ALA A 58 0.37 -2.48 -4.16
C ALA A 58 -0.91 -1.83 -3.64
N GLY A 59 -0.80 -1.20 -2.48
CA GLY A 59 -1.93 -0.50 -1.86
C GLY A 59 -1.52 0.47 -0.78
N ILE A 60 -2.42 1.39 -0.46
CA ILE A 60 -2.29 2.34 0.63
C ILE A 60 -2.68 1.62 1.92
N GLU A 61 -1.77 1.57 2.89
CA GLU A 61 -2.03 1.01 4.21
C GLU A 61 -2.80 2.00 5.09
N GLY A 62 -2.43 3.28 5.02
CA GLY A 62 -3.10 4.34 5.75
C GLY A 62 -2.26 5.60 5.91
N LEU A 63 -2.89 6.63 6.46
CA LEU A 63 -2.25 7.91 6.80
C LEU A 63 -1.46 7.82 8.10
N VAL A 64 -0.38 8.58 8.17
CA VAL A 64 0.49 8.72 9.33
C VAL A 64 0.49 10.18 9.78
N PRO A 65 0.13 10.45 11.05
CA PRO A 65 0.16 11.81 11.57
C PRO A 65 1.61 12.30 11.70
N LYS A 66 1.81 13.62 11.57
CA LYS A 66 3.13 14.26 11.48
C LYS A 66 4.03 14.01 12.70
N GLU A 67 3.45 13.74 13.85
CA GLU A 67 4.18 13.43 15.09
C GLU A 67 4.86 12.06 15.06
N LYS A 68 4.49 11.21 14.09
CA LYS A 68 5.00 9.84 13.91
C LYS A 68 5.88 9.69 12.67
N THR A 69 6.18 10.78 11.96
CA THR A 69 7.03 10.78 10.78
C THR A 69 8.41 11.36 11.10
N PRO A 70 9.47 10.93 10.40
CA PRO A 70 10.84 11.33 10.73
C PRO A 70 11.15 12.81 10.46
N ASP A 71 10.36 13.47 9.61
CA ASP A 71 10.55 14.86 9.18
C ASP A 71 9.46 15.81 9.71
N GLY A 72 8.53 15.31 10.54
CA GLY A 72 7.47 16.14 11.12
C GLY A 72 6.39 16.58 10.15
N ARG A 73 6.22 15.88 9.01
CA ARG A 73 5.19 16.15 7.99
C ARG A 73 4.15 15.04 7.93
N VAL A 74 2.96 15.30 7.37
CA VAL A 74 1.92 14.27 7.19
C VAL A 74 2.45 13.20 6.23
N GLY A 75 2.19 11.93 6.51
CA GLY A 75 2.63 10.83 5.65
C GLY A 75 1.52 9.87 5.24
N ALA A 76 1.81 9.08 4.21
CA ALA A 76 1.03 7.93 3.78
C ALA A 76 1.95 6.71 3.71
N LEU A 77 1.52 5.60 4.31
CA LEU A 77 2.18 4.31 4.19
C LEU A 77 1.61 3.55 3.01
N ILE A 78 2.50 3.03 2.16
CA ILE A 78 2.15 2.11 1.09
C ILE A 78 2.87 0.78 1.27
N GLN A 79 2.25 -0.28 0.77
CA GLN A 79 2.86 -1.59 0.64
C GLN A 79 2.94 -1.98 -0.84
N ILE A 80 4.07 -2.56 -1.25
CA ILE A 80 4.33 -3.07 -2.59
C ILE A 80 4.80 -4.51 -2.45
N TYR A 81 4.22 -5.42 -3.21
CA TYR A 81 4.48 -6.85 -3.15
C TYR A 81 4.91 -7.39 -4.51
N ASN A 82 5.76 -8.42 -4.47
CA ASN A 82 6.10 -9.19 -5.66
C ASN A 82 6.54 -10.62 -5.31
N ARG A 83 6.53 -11.52 -6.30
CA ARG A 83 6.92 -12.93 -6.15
C ARG A 83 8.43 -13.10 -5.97
N SER A 84 9.21 -12.16 -6.49
CA SER A 84 10.68 -12.17 -6.42
C SER A 84 11.22 -10.91 -5.75
N ARG A 85 12.27 -11.06 -4.93
CA ARG A 85 13.00 -9.93 -4.34
C ARG A 85 13.59 -8.98 -5.40
N PHE A 86 13.95 -9.51 -6.56
CA PHE A 86 14.53 -8.72 -7.65
C PHE A 86 13.47 -7.89 -8.36
N GLU A 87 12.30 -8.50 -8.61
CA GLU A 87 11.14 -7.80 -9.18
C GLU A 87 10.61 -6.74 -8.21
N LEU A 88 10.53 -7.06 -6.92
CA LEU A 88 10.16 -6.09 -5.89
C LEU A 88 11.11 -4.90 -5.90
N LYS A 89 12.44 -5.13 -5.89
CA LYS A 89 13.44 -4.06 -5.97
C LYS A 89 13.21 -3.17 -7.20
N THR A 90 13.03 -3.78 -8.38
CA THR A 90 12.77 -3.06 -9.62
C THR A 90 11.49 -2.23 -9.54
N GLN A 91 10.40 -2.81 -9.05
CA GLN A 91 9.11 -2.12 -8.92
C GLN A 91 9.16 -0.98 -7.90
N MET A 92 9.86 -1.16 -6.78
CA MET A 92 10.09 -0.08 -5.81
C MET A 92 10.86 1.08 -6.44
N MET A 93 11.97 0.81 -7.15
CA MET A 93 12.76 1.86 -7.80
C MET A 93 11.95 2.63 -8.85
N LEU A 94 11.19 1.92 -9.70
CA LEU A 94 10.38 2.55 -10.74
C LEU A 94 9.24 3.39 -10.14
N ARG A 95 8.51 2.86 -9.16
CA ARG A 95 7.37 3.57 -8.55
C ARG A 95 7.83 4.75 -7.69
N ILE A 96 8.91 4.60 -6.92
CA ILE A 96 9.49 5.71 -6.16
C ILE A 96 10.03 6.77 -7.13
N GLY A 97 10.80 6.38 -8.14
CA GLY A 97 11.43 7.32 -9.05
C GLY A 97 10.47 8.03 -10.00
N GLN A 98 9.37 7.38 -10.42
CA GLN A 98 8.47 7.94 -11.44
C GLN A 98 7.13 8.45 -10.90
N CYS A 99 6.76 8.05 -9.68
CA CYS A 99 5.49 8.46 -9.06
C CYS A 99 5.69 9.31 -7.81
N ILE A 100 6.70 9.02 -6.99
CA ILE A 100 6.91 9.72 -5.71
C ILE A 100 7.86 10.91 -5.92
N MET A 101 9.05 10.69 -6.49
CA MET A 101 10.06 11.74 -6.73
C MET A 101 9.55 12.87 -7.64
N THR A 102 8.55 12.58 -8.47
CA THR A 102 7.91 13.53 -9.40
C THR A 102 6.68 14.21 -8.79
N CYS A 103 6.21 13.77 -7.63
CA CYS A 103 5.05 14.33 -6.96
C CYS A 103 5.45 15.59 -6.15
N PRO A 104 4.67 16.67 -6.17
CA PRO A 104 5.01 17.87 -5.41
C PRO A 104 5.19 17.60 -3.92
N THR A 105 6.26 18.17 -3.36
CA THR A 105 6.55 18.20 -1.92
C THR A 105 6.87 16.85 -1.28
N THR A 106 7.06 15.76 -2.01
CA THR A 106 7.42 14.46 -1.39
C THR A 106 8.83 14.43 -0.84
#